data_AF-A0A316M7P1-F1
#
_entry.id   AF-A0A316M7P1-F1
#
_cell.length_a   1.000
_cell.length_b   1.000
_cell.length_c   1.000
_cell.angle_alpha   90.00
_cell.angle_beta   90.00
_cell.angle_gamma   90.00
#
_symmetry.space_group_name_H-M   'P 1'
#
loop_
_entity.id
_entity.type
_entity.pdbx_description
1 polymer ?
#
loop_
_entity_poly.entity_id
_entity_poly.type
_entity_poly.pdbx_seq_one_letter_code
_entity_poly.pdbx_strand_id
1 'polypeptide(L)'
;GTQYGTFQKPVAVSYYKGDQICVLDKRSSSLSFFKPTDYGTSILAAVKAYNDGEYELSEEMWVRVLEMNSNMTQAYSGVGKSMLRAGEYKLAMENFKIAKNQEFYSKALEQYLSEMIGDKFTYIFLILVGLFLLAKIWKVIKRFRRFLREGVKKVV
;
A
#
# COMPACT_ATOMS: atom_id res chain seq x y z
N GLY A 1 -7.53 26.61 30.06
CA GLY A 1 -8.58 27.63 30.14
C GLY A 1 -9.41 27.41 31.39
N THR A 2 -10.36 28.29 31.63
CA THR A 2 -11.35 28.17 32.71
C THR A 2 -12.72 27.70 32.21
N GLN A 3 -12.87 27.55 30.89
CA GLN A 3 -14.11 27.06 30.25
C GLN A 3 -14.24 25.55 30.40
N TYR A 4 -15.49 25.07 30.50
CA TYR A 4 -15.81 23.64 30.45
C TYR A 4 -15.18 22.96 29.24
N GLY A 5 -14.55 21.78 29.45
CA GLY A 5 -13.81 21.06 28.42
C GLY A 5 -12.38 21.57 28.17
N THR A 6 -11.91 22.60 28.90
CA THR A 6 -10.53 23.08 28.85
C THR A 6 -9.77 22.76 30.13
N PHE A 7 -8.44 22.76 30.05
CA PHE A 7 -7.56 22.41 31.18
C PHE A 7 -6.68 23.59 31.60
N GLN A 8 -6.36 23.68 32.89
CA GLN A 8 -5.41 24.65 33.42
C GLN A 8 -4.01 24.04 33.59
N LYS A 9 -3.92 22.85 34.17
CA LYS A 9 -2.66 22.12 34.33
C LYS A 9 -2.88 20.62 34.15
N PRO A 10 -3.14 20.15 32.91
CA PRO A 10 -3.26 18.73 32.63
C PRO A 10 -1.92 18.05 32.92
N VAL A 11 -1.94 16.98 33.71
CA VAL A 11 -0.73 16.24 34.14
C VAL A 11 -0.71 14.79 33.67
N ALA A 12 -1.86 14.23 33.28
CA ALA A 12 -1.93 12.89 32.69
C ALA A 12 -3.12 12.78 31.73
N VAL A 13 -2.97 11.93 30.72
CA VAL A 13 -4.04 11.47 29.84
C VAL A 13 -3.96 9.95 29.77
N SER A 14 -5.12 9.28 29.78
CA SER A 14 -5.18 7.83 29.64
C SER A 14 -6.43 7.39 28.89
N TYR A 15 -6.37 6.18 28.33
CA TYR A 15 -7.53 5.51 27.79
C TYR A 15 -8.44 5.03 28.93
N TYR A 16 -9.75 5.10 28.70
CA TYR A 16 -10.78 4.61 29.60
C TYR A 16 -11.81 3.80 28.83
N LYS A 17 -12.68 3.08 29.54
CA LYS A 17 -13.67 2.17 28.96
C LYS A 17 -14.52 2.84 27.87
N GLY A 18 -14.86 2.08 26.82
CA GLY A 18 -15.78 2.52 25.77
C GLY A 18 -15.22 3.62 24.86
N ASP A 19 -13.98 3.49 24.42
CA ASP A 19 -13.27 4.45 23.55
C ASP A 19 -13.13 5.86 24.13
N GLN A 20 -13.32 6.00 25.46
CA GLN A 20 -13.16 7.25 26.15
C GLN A 20 -11.70 7.54 26.45
N ILE A 21 -11.38 8.83 26.54
CA ILE A 21 -10.13 9.27 27.14
C ILE A 21 -10.43 10.04 28.41
N CYS A 22 -9.59 9.87 29.42
CA CYS A 22 -9.65 10.63 30.65
C CYS A 22 -8.41 11.52 30.78
N VAL A 23 -8.59 12.73 31.28
CA VAL A 23 -7.52 13.71 31.50
C VAL A 23 -7.55 14.17 32.95
N LEU A 24 -6.42 14.03 33.63
CA LEU A 24 -6.22 14.48 35.01
C LEU A 24 -5.62 15.89 34.99
N ASP A 25 -6.31 16.85 35.62
CA ASP A 25 -5.85 18.22 35.77
C ASP A 25 -5.49 18.51 37.24
N LYS A 26 -4.21 18.80 37.48
CA LYS A 26 -3.66 19.05 38.82
C LYS A 26 -4.17 20.37 39.42
N ARG A 27 -4.42 21.39 38.61
CA ARG A 27 -4.80 22.72 39.13
C ARG A 27 -6.24 22.75 39.57
N SER A 28 -7.14 22.11 38.82
CA SER A 28 -8.57 21.99 39.18
C SER A 28 -8.87 20.79 40.07
N SER A 29 -7.90 19.90 40.33
CA SER A 29 -8.09 18.64 41.05
C SER A 29 -9.25 17.80 40.50
N SER A 30 -9.36 17.75 39.17
CA SER A 30 -10.48 17.12 38.48
C SER A 30 -10.01 16.08 37.45
N LEU A 31 -10.89 15.10 37.20
CA LEU A 31 -10.73 14.09 36.16
C LEU A 31 -11.86 14.28 35.15
N SER A 32 -11.51 14.61 33.91
CA SER A 32 -12.47 14.85 32.83
C SER A 32 -12.49 13.67 31.86
N PHE A 33 -13.68 13.25 31.44
CA PHE A 33 -13.87 12.16 30.48
C PHE A 33 -14.41 12.69 29.16
N PHE A 34 -13.80 12.26 28.06
CA PHE A 34 -14.21 12.62 26.71
C PHE A 34 -14.67 11.37 25.98
N LYS A 35 -15.77 11.51 25.24
CA LYS A 35 -16.25 10.50 24.30
C LYS A 35 -15.87 10.94 22.89
N PRO A 36 -15.53 10.01 21.99
CA PRO A 36 -15.34 10.34 20.59
C PRO A 36 -16.66 10.86 20.01
N THR A 37 -16.55 11.81 19.08
CA THR A 37 -17.67 12.18 18.21
C THR A 37 -17.92 11.07 17.19
N ASP A 38 -18.97 11.16 16.39
CA ASP A 38 -19.20 10.21 15.30
C ASP A 38 -18.02 10.16 14.31
N TYR A 39 -17.39 11.32 14.08
CA TYR A 39 -16.15 11.44 13.32
C TYR A 39 -15.00 10.65 13.95
N GLY A 40 -14.73 10.88 15.24
CA GLY A 40 -13.69 10.15 15.97
C GLY A 40 -13.97 8.65 16.07
N THR A 41 -15.23 8.28 16.24
CA THR A 41 -15.68 6.89 16.33
C THR A 41 -15.46 6.17 15.01
N SER A 42 -15.77 6.81 13.88
CA SER A 42 -15.53 6.24 12.55
C SER A 42 -14.04 6.01 12.28
N ILE A 43 -13.17 6.95 12.68
CA ILE A 43 -11.71 6.77 12.59
C ILE A 43 -11.24 5.59 13.45
N LEU A 44 -11.68 5.52 14.71
CA LEU A 44 -11.33 4.44 15.61
C LEU A 44 -11.80 3.08 15.09
N ALA A 45 -13.03 3.00 14.58
CA ALA A 45 -13.59 1.79 13.99
C ALA A 45 -12.78 1.35 12.77
N ALA A 46 -12.43 2.28 11.88
CA ALA A 46 -11.63 1.99 10.69
C ALA A 46 -10.26 1.39 11.06
N VAL A 47 -9.56 2.01 12.03
CA VAL A 47 -8.25 1.53 12.48
C VAL A 47 -8.35 0.16 13.17
N LYS A 48 -9.39 -0.07 14.00
CA LYS A 48 -9.63 -1.37 14.64
C LYS A 48 -9.88 -2.46 13.59
N ALA A 49 -10.83 -2.23 12.68
CA ALA A 49 -11.17 -3.16 11.61
C ALA A 49 -9.94 -3.54 10.76
N TYR A 50 -9.10 -2.55 10.40
CA TYR A 50 -7.87 -2.81 9.65
C TYR A 50 -6.89 -3.72 10.43
N ASN A 51 -6.74 -3.50 11.73
CA ASN A 51 -5.84 -4.30 12.57
C ASN A 51 -6.39 -5.71 12.80
N ASP A 52 -7.71 -5.86 12.83
CA ASP A 52 -8.40 -7.15 12.97
C ASP A 52 -8.43 -7.94 11.64
N GLY A 53 -8.04 -7.31 10.52
CA GLY A 53 -8.01 -7.92 9.19
C GLY A 53 -9.32 -7.76 8.40
N GLU A 54 -10.29 -7.05 8.95
CA GLU A 54 -11.59 -6.74 8.32
C GLU A 54 -11.43 -5.53 7.39
N TYR A 55 -10.81 -5.73 6.23
CA TYR A 55 -10.39 -4.65 5.34
C TYR A 55 -11.56 -3.91 4.67
N GLU A 56 -12.61 -4.63 4.30
CA GLU A 56 -13.83 -4.06 3.72
C GLU A 56 -14.53 -3.13 4.72
N LEU A 57 -14.63 -3.57 5.99
CA LEU A 57 -15.20 -2.75 7.06
C LEU A 57 -14.32 -1.54 7.36
N SER A 58 -13.00 -1.70 7.35
CA SER A 58 -12.05 -0.58 7.48
C SER A 58 -12.27 0.46 6.39
N GLU A 59 -12.40 0.02 5.14
CA GLU A 59 -12.70 0.89 4.01
C GLU A 59 -14.01 1.64 4.20
N GLU A 60 -15.11 0.96 4.52
CA GLU A 60 -16.42 1.57 4.75
C GLU A 60 -16.34 2.68 5.80
N MET A 61 -15.64 2.43 6.91
CA MET A 61 -15.47 3.43 7.97
C MET A 61 -14.60 4.61 7.53
N TRP A 62 -13.56 4.39 6.72
CA TRP A 62 -12.78 5.48 6.14
C TRP A 62 -13.56 6.30 5.12
N VAL A 63 -14.43 5.67 4.32
CA VAL A 63 -15.34 6.36 3.39
C VAL A 63 -16.28 7.27 4.18
N ARG A 64 -16.87 6.78 5.28
CA ARG A 64 -17.69 7.61 6.16
C ARG A 64 -16.94 8.81 6.75
N VAL A 65 -15.65 8.63 7.07
CA VAL A 65 -14.78 9.75 7.49
C VAL A 65 -14.61 10.78 6.38
N LEU A 66 -14.45 10.34 5.13
CA LEU A 66 -14.35 11.22 3.96
C LEU A 66 -15.67 11.95 3.64
N GLU A 67 -16.82 11.33 3.91
CA GLU A 67 -18.13 12.00 3.79
C GLU A 67 -18.26 13.16 4.79
N MET A 68 -17.72 13.01 5.99
CA MET A 68 -17.68 14.07 7.01
C MET A 68 -16.57 15.10 6.76
N ASN A 69 -15.44 14.67 6.17
CA ASN A 69 -14.30 15.52 5.87
C ASN A 69 -13.52 15.01 4.64
N SER A 70 -13.91 15.48 3.47
CA SER A 70 -13.31 15.07 2.18
C SER A 70 -11.85 15.48 2.01
N ASN A 71 -11.34 16.36 2.87
CA ASN A 71 -9.97 16.88 2.82
C ASN A 71 -8.99 16.09 3.70
N MET A 72 -9.46 15.05 4.41
CA MET A 72 -8.61 14.26 5.29
C MET A 72 -7.70 13.32 4.49
N THR A 73 -6.48 13.75 4.19
CA THR A 73 -5.45 12.95 3.50
C THR A 73 -5.18 11.60 4.19
N GLN A 74 -5.26 11.57 5.52
CA GLN A 74 -5.08 10.35 6.31
C GLN A 74 -6.16 9.30 6.04
N ALA A 75 -7.40 9.72 5.75
CA ALA A 75 -8.48 8.80 5.42
C ALA A 75 -8.25 8.13 4.06
N TYR A 76 -7.82 8.89 3.03
CA TYR A 76 -7.37 8.31 1.75
C TYR A 76 -6.21 7.34 1.93
N SER A 77 -5.26 7.63 2.83
CA SER A 77 -4.18 6.71 3.18
C SER A 77 -4.72 5.42 3.84
N GLY A 78 -5.77 5.51 4.66
CA GLY A 78 -6.44 4.37 5.27
C GLY A 78 -7.20 3.50 4.27
N VAL A 79 -8.00 4.12 3.39
CA VAL A 79 -8.67 3.43 2.25
C VAL A 79 -7.64 2.72 1.40
N GLY A 80 -6.58 3.42 0.97
CA GLY A 80 -5.54 2.84 0.13
C GLY A 80 -4.83 1.65 0.78
N LYS A 81 -4.61 1.67 2.11
CA LYS A 81 -4.03 0.53 2.83
C LYS A 81 -4.97 -0.67 2.86
N SER A 82 -6.27 -0.43 3.01
CA SER A 82 -7.29 -1.49 3.00
C SER A 82 -7.35 -2.14 1.62
N MET A 83 -7.42 -1.33 0.55
CA MET A 83 -7.36 -1.80 -0.85
C MET A 83 -6.06 -2.54 -1.18
N LEU A 84 -4.91 -2.05 -0.69
CA LEU A 84 -3.62 -2.72 -0.87
C LEU A 84 -3.61 -4.12 -0.26
N ARG A 85 -4.31 -4.32 0.86
CA ARG A 85 -4.44 -5.63 1.51
C ARG A 85 -5.47 -6.54 0.83
N ALA A 86 -6.53 -5.95 0.28
CA ALA A 86 -7.53 -6.65 -0.53
C ALA A 86 -7.01 -7.07 -1.93
N GLY A 87 -5.82 -6.61 -2.33
CA GLY A 87 -5.23 -6.90 -3.65
C GLY A 87 -5.64 -5.91 -4.74
N GLU A 88 -6.40 -4.87 -4.41
CA GLU A 88 -6.86 -3.86 -5.35
C GLU A 88 -5.78 -2.78 -5.60
N TYR A 89 -4.62 -3.21 -6.09
CA TYR A 89 -3.41 -2.38 -6.12
C TYR A 89 -3.56 -1.07 -6.91
N LYS A 90 -4.33 -1.10 -8.01
CA LYS A 90 -4.57 0.10 -8.83
C LYS A 90 -5.37 1.16 -8.07
N LEU A 91 -6.46 0.76 -7.42
CA LEU A 91 -7.31 1.66 -6.62
C LEU A 91 -6.56 2.15 -5.37
N ALA A 92 -5.72 1.30 -4.78
CA ALA A 92 -4.82 1.68 -3.70
C ALA A 92 -3.86 2.81 -4.13
N MET A 93 -3.25 2.71 -5.32
CA MET A 93 -2.36 3.75 -5.86
C MET A 93 -3.07 5.10 -6.05
N GLU A 94 -4.31 5.11 -6.55
CA GLU A 94 -5.09 6.33 -6.73
C GLU A 94 -5.32 7.04 -5.39
N ASN A 95 -5.74 6.29 -4.37
CA ASN A 95 -5.92 6.80 -3.02
C ASN A 95 -4.61 7.31 -2.39
N PHE A 96 -3.50 6.57 -2.53
CA PHE A 96 -2.20 7.02 -2.02
C PHE A 96 -1.69 8.28 -2.72
N LYS A 97 -2.02 8.45 -4.01
CA LYS A 97 -1.68 9.67 -4.75
C LYS A 97 -2.42 10.89 -4.18
N ILE A 98 -3.71 10.75 -3.88
CA ILE A 98 -4.51 11.80 -3.23
C ILE A 98 -3.95 12.11 -1.83
N ALA A 99 -3.65 11.07 -1.05
CA ALA A 99 -3.05 11.19 0.27
C ALA A 99 -1.62 11.75 0.27
N LYS A 100 -0.97 11.88 -0.89
CA LYS A 100 0.47 12.15 -1.06
C LYS A 100 1.36 11.16 -0.30
N ASN A 101 0.91 9.92 -0.16
CA ASN A 101 1.61 8.86 0.54
C ASN A 101 2.54 8.10 -0.43
N GLN A 102 3.74 8.65 -0.65
CA GLN A 102 4.71 8.11 -1.62
C GLN A 102 5.24 6.72 -1.27
N GLU A 103 5.39 6.42 0.04
CA GLU A 103 5.88 5.13 0.50
C GLU A 103 4.90 4.02 0.12
N PHE A 104 3.63 4.20 0.46
CA PHE A 104 2.62 3.18 0.18
C PHE A 104 2.20 3.17 -1.30
N TYR A 105 2.29 4.30 -2.00
CA TYR A 105 2.15 4.31 -3.46
C TYR A 105 3.18 3.40 -4.13
N SER A 106 4.45 3.50 -3.73
CA SER A 106 5.52 2.66 -4.27
C SER A 106 5.28 1.18 -3.99
N LYS A 107 4.81 0.83 -2.78
CA LYS A 107 4.43 -0.54 -2.41
C LYS A 107 3.28 -1.08 -3.28
N ALA A 108 2.24 -0.28 -3.48
CA ALA A 108 1.10 -0.68 -4.32
C ALA A 108 1.52 -0.82 -5.79
N LEU A 109 2.37 0.07 -6.30
CA LEU A 109 2.91 -0.03 -7.65
C LEU A 109 3.76 -1.30 -7.84
N GLU A 110 4.62 -1.64 -6.88
CA GLU A 110 5.42 -2.87 -6.92
C GLU A 110 4.53 -4.11 -7.04
N GLN A 111 3.47 -4.19 -6.22
CA GLN A 111 2.52 -5.31 -6.27
C GLN A 111 1.71 -5.33 -7.57
N TYR A 112 1.24 -4.17 -8.03
CA TYR A 112 0.55 -4.05 -9.32
C TYR A 112 1.40 -4.54 -10.49
N LEU A 113 2.69 -4.15 -10.52
CA LEU A 113 3.62 -4.61 -11.54
C LEU A 113 3.93 -6.11 -11.41
N SER A 114 4.07 -6.59 -10.18
CA SER A 114 4.26 -8.02 -9.89
C SER A 114 3.08 -8.85 -10.39
N GLU A 115 1.84 -8.42 -10.18
CA GLU A 115 0.65 -9.10 -10.69
C GLU A 115 0.58 -9.07 -12.24
N MET A 116 0.84 -7.90 -12.84
CA MET A 116 0.78 -7.75 -14.30
C MET A 116 1.88 -8.52 -15.06
N ILE A 117 3.09 -8.57 -14.48
CA ILE A 117 4.28 -9.10 -15.15
C ILE A 117 4.61 -10.50 -14.65
N GLY A 118 4.35 -10.83 -13.39
CA GLY A 118 4.69 -12.10 -12.76
C GLY A 118 4.20 -13.30 -13.56
N ASP A 119 2.92 -13.29 -13.98
CA ASP A 119 2.33 -14.37 -14.77
C ASP A 119 2.95 -14.50 -16.17
N LYS A 120 3.46 -13.39 -16.72
CA LYS A 120 4.06 -13.33 -18.06
C LYS A 120 5.57 -13.50 -18.04
N PHE A 121 6.20 -13.37 -16.87
CA PHE A 121 7.65 -13.34 -16.71
C PHE A 121 8.28 -14.64 -17.23
N THR A 122 7.70 -15.79 -16.90
CA THR A 122 8.17 -17.11 -17.38
C THR A 122 8.14 -17.21 -18.90
N TYR A 123 7.07 -16.76 -19.54
CA TYR A 123 6.94 -16.78 -21.00
C TYR A 123 7.94 -15.83 -21.67
N ILE A 124 8.07 -14.60 -21.16
CA ILE A 124 9.04 -13.62 -21.66
C ILE A 124 10.46 -14.16 -21.53
N PHE A 125 10.78 -14.78 -20.39
CA PHE A 125 12.08 -15.37 -20.13
C PHE A 125 12.39 -16.53 -21.09
N LEU A 126 11.44 -17.45 -21.31
CA LEU A 126 11.60 -18.57 -22.24
C LEU A 126 11.82 -18.11 -23.69
N ILE A 127 11.11 -17.07 -24.14
CA ILE A 127 11.30 -16.49 -25.48
C ILE A 127 12.71 -15.91 -25.62
N LEU A 128 13.18 -15.15 -24.62
CA LEU A 128 14.53 -14.57 -24.63
C LEU A 128 15.62 -15.65 -24.67
N VAL A 129 15.50 -16.68 -23.82
CA VAL A 129 16.44 -17.81 -23.80
C VAL A 129 16.40 -18.58 -25.13
N GLY A 130 15.21 -18.83 -25.67
CA GLY A 130 15.01 -19.49 -26.95
C GLY A 130 15.68 -18.74 -28.10
N LEU A 131 15.46 -17.42 -28.19
CA LEU A 131 16.12 -16.55 -29.18
C LEU A 131 17.64 -16.55 -29.03
N PHE A 132 18.15 -16.51 -27.81
CA PHE A 132 19.59 -16.55 -27.55
C PHE A 132 20.23 -17.87 -28.01
N LEU A 133 19.59 -19.01 -27.70
CA LEU A 133 20.05 -20.33 -28.13
C LEU A 133 20.00 -20.47 -29.66
N LEU A 134 18.91 -20.04 -30.29
CA LEU A 134 18.78 -20.02 -31.75
C LEU A 134 19.89 -19.20 -32.40
N ALA A 135 20.19 -18.01 -31.88
CA ALA A 135 21.27 -17.16 -32.39
C ALA A 135 22.66 -17.82 -32.24
N LYS A 136 22.91 -18.53 -31.13
CA LYS A 136 24.15 -19.30 -30.92
C LYS A 136 24.27 -20.46 -31.89
N ILE A 137 23.21 -21.26 -32.06
CA ILE A 137 23.16 -22.38 -33.01
C ILE A 137 23.39 -21.86 -34.44
N TRP A 138 22.73 -20.77 -34.83
CA TRP A 138 22.93 -20.13 -36.12
C TRP A 138 24.38 -19.70 -36.36
N LYS A 139 25.04 -19.09 -35.35
CA LYS A 139 26.46 -18.72 -35.45
C LYS A 139 27.37 -19.94 -35.63
N VAL A 140 27.10 -21.02 -34.90
CA VAL A 140 27.87 -22.28 -35.01
C VAL A 140 27.69 -22.91 -36.40
N ILE A 141 26.45 -23.05 -36.88
CA ILE A 141 26.15 -23.58 -38.23
C ILE A 141 26.82 -22.74 -39.30
N LYS A 142 26.76 -21.40 -39.21
CA LYS A 142 27.40 -20.50 -40.17
C LYS A 142 28.92 -20.66 -40.17
N ARG A 143 29.54 -20.87 -39.00
CA ARG A 143 30.98 -21.13 -38.86
C ARG A 143 31.36 -22.47 -39.48
N PHE A 144 30.58 -23.52 -39.23
CA PHE A 144 30.83 -24.86 -39.77
C PHE A 144 30.67 -24.92 -41.30
N ARG A 145 29.62 -24.29 -41.84
CA ARG A 145 29.43 -24.15 -43.31
C ARG A 145 30.58 -23.40 -43.97
N ARG A 146 31.14 -22.37 -43.33
CA ARG A 146 32.30 -21.63 -43.86
C ARG A 146 33.55 -22.50 -43.92
N PHE A 147 33.80 -23.31 -42.88
CA PHE A 147 34.93 -24.24 -42.83
C PHE A 147 34.87 -25.30 -43.94
N LEU A 148 33.70 -25.92 -44.15
CA LEU A 148 33.49 -26.87 -45.24
C LEU A 148 33.72 -26.24 -46.63
N ARG A 149 33.30 -24.98 -46.82
CA ARG A 149 33.46 -24.26 -48.09
C ARG A 149 34.92 -23.86 -48.38
N GLU A 150 35.71 -23.58 -47.34
CA GLU A 150 37.15 -23.32 -47.45
C GLU A 150 37.96 -24.62 -47.66
N GLY A 151 37.50 -25.75 -47.12
CA GLY A 151 38.09 -27.08 -47.37
C GLY A 151 37.92 -27.57 -48.81
N VAL A 152 36.72 -27.41 -49.40
CA VAL A 152 36.46 -27.80 -50.80
C VAL A 152 37.28 -26.98 -51.80
N LYS A 153 37.56 -25.70 -51.51
CA LYS A 153 38.42 -24.84 -52.35
C LYS A 153 39.91 -25.18 -52.34
N LYS A 154 40.38 -26.04 -51.42
CA LYS A 154 41.78 -26.50 -51.37
C LYS A 154 42.00 -27.84 -52.08
N VAL A 155 40.92 -28.51 -52.49
CA VAL A 155 40.95 -29.86 -53.09
C VAL A 155 40.64 -29.83 -54.59
N VAL A 156 40.10 -28.71 -55.10
CA VAL A 156 39.92 -28.40 -56.54
C VAL A 156 41.01 -27.42 -56.95
#